data_AF-A0AAW1FMU5-F1
#
_entry.id   AF-A0AAW1FMU5-F1
#
_cell.length_a   1.000
_cell.length_b   1.000
_cell.length_c   1.000
_cell.angle_alpha   90.00
_cell.angle_beta   90.00
_cell.angle_gamma   90.00
#
_symmetry.space_group_name_H-M   'P 1'
#
loop_
_entity.id
_entity.type
_entity.pdbx_description
1 polymer ?
#
loop_
_entity_poly.entity_id
_entity_poly.type
_entity_poly.pdbx_seq_one_letter_code
_entity_poly.pdbx_strand_id
1 'polypeptide(L)'
;MGKRHKMSSSAGLVEITWWTDKFTFNPKEGIDNPVMVTTEDADSVWTLGLRLCVLKKEEGESYGFRLRVEMGRQGHIIRNIVSGGVGGRSGLQDGDRLLEVNNCYVGDVTHAEVTRKMRQSGQQLCLLVLDGEQYEQAVSRGQDLRGLARAHKGEGRKPPRLCHITKDRASGLGINFTPVKGEKGCFSVSLVPGGAAEKAGVCKGDRLVWMNGATVCDLTHSALSRMMKKCGDHITILVIDGESEKNYTQQRMPILPTMAVPHDLPYRARTLHLVSGPEGFGFLLRQEKVPSGRTFHVLRRLNIDSAAERAGMQDGERLLEVNGESVESLTHEEIVDRVRLSGQQVSLTTITFQGQEFYTQLGLSPLLFSEDGADEREKESSVSASAAEQSTQKEADGSCKTRHCSLQKGPLGFGFNLDCSSQGPGTFVSQLAFGGPGQSAGLLDGDVVMEVNGQNVEGKHLEDVMMLVEKGGHFLSLQVMEKTGYNKLKQTETPTRDVSDSEQEDKYEISSL
;
A
#
# COMPACT_ATOMS: atom_id res chain seq x y z
N MET A 1 73.11 -41.90 46.70
CA MET A 1 71.86 -42.66 46.41
C MET A 1 70.80 -41.65 45.98
N GLY A 2 69.84 -41.88 45.07
CA GLY A 2 69.49 -42.95 44.11
C GLY A 2 68.39 -42.38 43.16
N LYS A 3 67.92 -43.00 42.07
CA LYS A 3 68.10 -44.34 41.48
C LYS A 3 68.32 -44.20 39.95
N ARG A 4 68.85 -45.24 39.30
CA ARG A 4 68.75 -45.45 37.83
C ARG A 4 67.54 -46.35 37.53
N HIS A 5 66.91 -46.20 36.36
CA HIS A 5 66.44 -47.25 35.42
C HIS A 5 66.10 -46.51 34.09
N LYS A 6 66.60 -46.86 32.89
CA LYS A 6 66.35 -48.05 32.03
C LYS A 6 64.86 -48.21 31.65
N MET A 7 64.46 -48.45 30.39
CA MET A 7 65.19 -48.79 29.14
C MET A 7 64.24 -48.64 27.91
N SER A 8 64.77 -48.56 26.66
CA SER A 8 64.18 -49.02 25.36
C SER A 8 62.68 -48.77 25.03
N SER A 9 62.22 -48.31 23.86
CA SER A 9 62.76 -47.75 22.59
C SER A 9 61.52 -47.25 21.76
N SER A 10 61.44 -47.00 20.44
CA SER A 10 62.29 -47.14 19.24
C SER A 10 61.81 -46.23 18.08
N ALA A 11 62.55 -46.20 16.96
CA ALA A 11 62.16 -45.77 15.60
C ALA A 11 61.74 -44.29 15.32
N GLY A 12 61.98 -43.83 14.08
CA GLY A 12 61.27 -42.67 13.50
C GLY A 12 62.08 -41.37 13.26
N LEU A 13 63.20 -41.43 12.53
CA LEU A 13 63.87 -40.24 11.97
C LEU A 13 63.89 -40.37 10.44
N VAL A 14 63.29 -39.39 9.74
CA VAL A 14 63.26 -39.29 8.27
C VAL A 14 63.46 -37.81 7.90
N GLU A 15 64.22 -37.57 6.84
CA GLU A 15 64.63 -36.25 6.39
C GLU A 15 63.49 -35.48 5.68
N ILE A 16 63.53 -34.15 5.74
CA ILE A 16 62.84 -33.27 4.80
C ILE A 16 63.92 -32.53 4.02
N THR A 17 63.96 -32.75 2.71
CA THR A 17 65.00 -32.27 1.80
C THR A 17 64.80 -30.79 1.46
N TRP A 18 65.91 -30.05 1.40
CA TRP A 18 65.93 -28.65 0.99
C TRP A 18 66.03 -28.55 -0.53
N TRP A 19 64.95 -28.16 -1.21
CA TRP A 19 65.03 -27.71 -2.61
C TRP A 19 65.56 -26.28 -2.67
N THR A 20 66.84 -26.14 -3.02
CA THR A 20 67.46 -24.85 -3.39
C THR A 20 67.54 -24.75 -4.91
N ASP A 21 66.41 -24.50 -5.56
CA ASP A 21 66.39 -24.23 -7.00
C ASP A 21 67.16 -22.95 -7.32
N LYS A 22 68.09 -23.06 -8.27
CA LYS A 22 68.91 -21.93 -8.72
C LYS A 22 68.12 -21.07 -9.69
N PHE A 23 67.71 -19.89 -9.24
CA PHE A 23 67.12 -18.86 -10.09
C PHE A 23 68.00 -18.62 -11.33
N THR A 24 67.43 -18.89 -12.52
CA THR A 24 68.15 -18.83 -13.79
C THR A 24 67.52 -17.74 -14.65
N PHE A 25 68.25 -16.63 -14.81
CA PHE A 25 67.74 -15.41 -15.45
C PHE A 25 67.59 -15.56 -16.98
N ASN A 26 66.37 -15.41 -17.49
CA ASN A 26 66.07 -15.41 -18.92
C ASN A 26 65.88 -13.96 -19.45
N PRO A 27 66.84 -13.36 -20.17
CA PRO A 27 66.79 -11.94 -20.55
C PRO A 27 65.74 -11.57 -21.62
N LYS A 28 64.84 -12.50 -22.00
CA LYS A 28 63.67 -12.22 -22.85
C LYS A 28 62.35 -12.15 -22.09
N GLU A 29 62.33 -12.57 -20.83
CA GLU A 29 61.18 -12.52 -19.94
C GLU A 29 61.54 -11.54 -18.82
N GLY A 30 60.90 -10.37 -18.80
CA GLY A 30 61.21 -9.32 -17.84
C GLY A 30 60.96 -9.78 -16.41
N ILE A 31 61.82 -9.36 -15.47
CA ILE A 31 61.55 -9.59 -14.05
C ILE A 31 60.31 -8.78 -13.67
N ASP A 32 59.22 -9.49 -13.37
CA ASP A 32 58.06 -8.88 -12.73
C ASP A 32 58.49 -8.41 -11.33
N ASN A 33 58.40 -7.11 -11.09
CA ASN A 33 58.96 -6.47 -9.91
C ASN A 33 57.82 -6.20 -8.91
N PRO A 34 57.61 -7.05 -7.90
CA PRO A 34 56.54 -6.83 -6.92
C PRO A 34 56.83 -5.54 -6.16
N VAL A 35 56.00 -4.52 -6.39
CA VAL A 35 56.11 -3.21 -5.74
C VAL A 35 55.98 -3.41 -4.23
N MET A 36 57.09 -3.26 -3.50
CA MET A 36 57.06 -3.21 -2.05
C MET A 36 56.37 -1.93 -1.61
N VAL A 37 55.07 -2.01 -1.34
CA VAL A 37 54.32 -0.92 -0.70
C VAL A 37 54.73 -0.88 0.77
N THR A 38 55.76 -0.11 1.08
CA THR A 38 56.16 0.21 2.46
C THR A 38 55.11 1.12 3.09
N THR A 39 54.10 0.53 3.73
CA THR A 39 53.05 1.26 4.46
C THR A 39 53.57 1.81 5.79
N GLU A 40 54.47 2.79 5.72
CA GLU A 40 54.93 3.61 6.86
C GLU A 40 54.35 5.04 6.84
N ASP A 41 53.25 5.26 6.12
CA ASP A 41 52.38 6.43 6.29
C ASP A 41 51.38 6.15 7.43
N ALA A 42 51.67 6.68 8.62
CA ALA A 42 50.89 6.46 9.83
C ALA A 42 49.54 7.21 9.88
N ASP A 43 49.17 7.95 8.84
CA ASP A 43 47.79 8.43 8.61
C ASP A 43 46.93 7.30 8.02
N SER A 44 46.70 6.27 8.83
CA SER A 44 45.67 5.27 8.57
C SER A 44 44.30 5.93 8.57
N VAL A 45 43.86 6.39 7.39
CA VAL A 45 42.52 6.95 7.16
C VAL A 45 41.51 5.95 7.71
N TRP A 46 40.80 6.34 8.76
CA TRP A 46 39.89 5.47 9.49
C TRP A 46 38.75 5.07 8.56
N THR A 47 38.88 3.90 7.93
CA THR A 47 37.84 3.23 7.13
C THR A 47 36.78 2.68 8.06
N LEU A 48 36.05 3.63 8.68
CA LEU A 48 34.91 3.39 9.53
C LEU A 48 33.99 2.41 8.83
N GLY A 49 33.74 1.28 9.49
CA GLY A 49 33.08 0.08 9.00
C GLY A 49 31.58 0.24 8.82
N LEU A 50 31.18 1.40 8.29
CA LEU A 50 29.87 1.70 7.79
C LEU A 50 29.50 0.68 6.71
N ARG A 51 28.43 -0.07 6.95
CA ARG A 51 27.88 -1.04 6.02
C ARG A 51 26.48 -0.63 5.66
N LEU A 52 26.21 -0.61 4.35
CA LEU A 52 24.88 -0.41 3.81
C LEU A 52 24.24 -1.77 3.57
N CYS A 53 23.25 -2.10 4.38
CA CYS A 53 22.55 -3.37 4.30
C CYS A 53 21.19 -3.16 3.61
N VAL A 54 20.99 -3.84 2.48
CA VAL A 54 19.78 -3.72 1.66
C VAL A 54 18.99 -5.02 1.78
N LEU A 55 18.00 -5.01 2.68
CA LEU A 55 17.19 -6.17 3.00
C LEU A 55 15.96 -6.21 2.11
N LYS A 56 15.79 -7.32 1.39
CA LYS A 56 14.56 -7.67 0.68
C LYS A 56 14.06 -8.98 1.28
N LYS A 57 12.84 -8.99 1.81
CA LYS A 57 12.19 -10.16 2.39
C LYS A 57 10.95 -10.54 1.57
N GLU A 58 10.57 -11.81 1.61
CA GLU A 58 9.32 -12.27 1.01
C GLU A 58 8.09 -11.96 1.91
N GLU A 59 6.90 -12.26 1.42
CA GLU A 59 5.66 -12.19 2.21
C GLU A 59 5.67 -13.28 3.29
N GLY A 60 5.24 -12.96 4.51
CA GLY A 60 5.38 -13.86 5.68
C GLY A 60 6.81 -14.04 6.22
N GLU A 61 7.86 -13.88 5.41
CA GLU A 61 9.25 -13.92 5.89
C GLU A 61 9.53 -12.76 6.88
N SER A 62 10.47 -12.96 7.81
CA SER A 62 10.99 -11.88 8.68
C SER A 62 12.37 -11.41 8.22
N TYR A 63 12.77 -10.20 8.59
CA TYR A 63 14.13 -9.72 8.31
C TYR A 63 15.25 -10.52 9.01
N GLY A 64 14.92 -11.45 9.92
CA GLY A 64 15.90 -12.38 10.50
C GLY A 64 16.89 -11.75 11.48
N PHE A 65 16.50 -10.68 12.19
CA PHE A 65 17.27 -10.12 13.32
C PHE A 65 16.31 -9.44 14.32
N ARG A 66 16.84 -9.05 15.49
CA ARG A 66 16.12 -8.29 16.53
C ARG A 66 16.87 -7.00 16.82
N LEU A 67 16.18 -5.86 16.71
CA LEU A 67 16.67 -4.59 17.24
C LEU A 67 16.50 -4.57 18.77
N ARG A 68 17.46 -3.99 19.50
CA ARG A 68 17.42 -3.81 20.96
C ARG A 68 17.98 -2.44 21.37
N VAL A 69 17.72 -2.04 22.60
CA VAL A 69 18.52 -1.09 23.37
C VAL A 69 19.08 -1.86 24.59
N GLU A 70 20.35 -1.65 24.94
CA GLU A 70 21.01 -2.33 26.06
C GLU A 70 21.37 -1.31 27.15
N MET A 71 21.15 -1.67 28.42
CA MET A 71 21.43 -0.78 29.56
C MET A 71 22.90 -0.36 29.57
N GLY A 72 23.15 0.95 29.61
CA GLY A 72 24.50 1.53 29.61
C GLY A 72 25.16 1.66 28.23
N ARG A 73 24.51 1.21 27.13
CA ARG A 73 24.98 1.44 25.75
C ARG A 73 24.07 2.45 25.04
N GLN A 74 24.65 3.34 24.24
CA GLN A 74 23.89 4.29 23.42
C GLN A 74 23.55 3.71 22.03
N GLY A 75 22.47 4.22 21.43
CA GLY A 75 22.00 3.82 20.09
C GLY A 75 21.23 2.50 20.07
N HIS A 76 20.73 2.13 18.89
CA HIS A 76 20.02 0.87 18.68
C HIS A 76 20.96 -0.22 18.18
N ILE A 77 20.83 -1.42 18.76
CA ILE A 77 21.75 -2.54 18.58
C ILE A 77 21.05 -3.66 17.82
N ILE A 78 21.71 -4.21 16.80
CA ILE A 78 21.26 -5.36 16.04
C ILE A 78 21.77 -6.64 16.71
N ARG A 79 20.86 -7.54 17.06
CA ARG A 79 21.12 -8.79 17.78
C ARG A 79 20.35 -9.95 17.18
N ASN A 80 20.73 -11.18 17.56
CA ASN A 80 20.04 -12.42 17.23
C ASN A 80 19.83 -12.59 15.70
N ILE A 81 20.88 -12.36 14.92
CA ILE A 81 20.82 -12.56 13.48
C ILE A 81 20.65 -14.05 13.17
N VAL A 82 19.62 -14.37 12.41
CA VAL A 82 19.32 -15.73 11.95
C VAL A 82 20.31 -16.11 10.85
N SER A 83 21.09 -17.17 11.06
CA SER A 83 22.01 -17.70 10.06
C SER A 83 21.26 -18.06 8.78
N GLY A 84 21.75 -17.58 7.63
CA GLY A 84 21.08 -17.71 6.33
C GLY A 84 19.82 -16.83 6.14
N GLY A 85 19.35 -16.12 7.17
CA GLY A 85 18.21 -15.20 7.08
C GLY A 85 18.50 -13.92 6.28
N VAL A 86 17.47 -13.11 6.00
CA VAL A 86 17.60 -11.88 5.18
C VAL A 86 18.72 -10.97 5.71
N GLY A 87 18.71 -10.61 6.99
CA GLY A 87 19.70 -9.70 7.57
C GLY A 87 21.15 -10.17 7.41
N GLY A 88 21.43 -11.45 7.69
CA GLY A 88 22.76 -12.03 7.50
C GLY A 88 23.18 -12.08 6.03
N ARG A 89 22.26 -12.47 5.12
CA ARG A 89 22.48 -12.41 3.66
C ARG A 89 22.73 -10.98 3.14
N SER A 90 22.21 -9.98 3.84
CA SER A 90 22.40 -8.54 3.55
C SER A 90 23.61 -7.91 4.24
N GLY A 91 24.44 -8.67 4.96
CA GLY A 91 25.70 -8.19 5.55
C GLY A 91 25.61 -7.59 6.96
N LEU A 92 24.47 -7.72 7.65
CA LEU A 92 24.35 -7.34 9.07
C LEU A 92 25.13 -8.30 9.97
N GLN A 93 25.71 -7.78 11.06
CA GLN A 93 26.48 -8.54 12.04
C GLN A 93 25.93 -8.32 13.47
N ASP A 94 26.08 -9.32 14.36
CA ASP A 94 25.55 -9.21 15.73
C ASP A 94 26.42 -8.25 16.55
N GLY A 95 25.79 -7.24 17.15
CA GLY A 95 26.48 -6.12 17.79
C GLY A 95 26.51 -4.85 16.95
N ASP A 96 26.06 -4.86 15.69
CA ASP A 96 25.99 -3.67 14.84
C ASP A 96 25.11 -2.56 15.43
N ARG A 97 25.52 -1.31 15.20
CA ARG A 97 24.81 -0.10 15.64
C ARG A 97 24.09 0.53 14.46
N LEU A 98 22.78 0.64 14.58
CA LEU A 98 21.93 1.21 13.54
C LEU A 98 22.02 2.74 13.57
N LEU A 99 22.57 3.32 12.50
CA LEU A 99 22.64 4.78 12.32
C LEU A 99 21.45 5.32 11.54
N GLU A 100 20.95 4.59 10.54
CA GLU A 100 19.86 5.05 9.67
C GLU A 100 18.91 3.94 9.20
N VAL A 101 17.64 4.32 8.98
CA VAL A 101 16.58 3.52 8.35
C VAL A 101 16.05 4.28 7.13
N ASN A 102 16.10 3.66 5.95
CA ASN A 102 15.64 4.21 4.68
C ASN A 102 16.08 5.67 4.44
N ASN A 103 17.39 5.94 4.54
CA ASN A 103 18.01 7.27 4.40
C ASN A 103 17.75 8.26 5.57
N CYS A 104 16.88 7.94 6.53
CA CYS A 104 16.61 8.75 7.73
C CYS A 104 17.54 8.33 8.88
N TYR A 105 18.25 9.31 9.48
CA TYR A 105 19.04 9.09 10.69
C TYR A 105 18.15 8.76 11.90
N VAL A 106 18.62 7.83 12.75
CA VAL A 106 17.84 7.31 13.90
C VAL A 106 18.56 7.34 15.25
N GLY A 107 19.74 7.98 15.35
CA GLY A 107 20.46 8.10 16.63
C GLY A 107 19.75 8.97 17.68
N ASP A 108 18.85 9.85 17.24
CA ASP A 108 18.01 10.75 18.05
C ASP A 108 16.52 10.31 18.13
N VAL A 109 16.17 9.15 17.57
CA VAL A 109 14.78 8.66 17.41
C VAL A 109 14.45 7.58 18.45
N THR A 110 13.20 7.49 18.94
CA THR A 110 12.88 6.50 19.98
C THR A 110 12.86 5.07 19.43
N HIS A 111 13.18 4.08 20.27
CA HIS A 111 13.20 2.67 19.85
C HIS A 111 11.86 2.16 19.29
N ALA A 112 10.74 2.73 19.76
CA ALA A 112 9.41 2.45 19.25
C ALA A 112 9.22 3.02 17.82
N GLU A 113 9.58 4.29 17.60
CA GLU A 113 9.53 4.94 16.28
C GLU A 113 10.46 4.27 15.25
N VAL A 114 11.69 3.90 15.64
CA VAL A 114 12.61 3.17 14.75
C VAL A 114 12.00 1.81 14.37
N THR A 115 11.46 1.09 15.34
CA THR A 115 10.77 -0.19 15.10
C THR A 115 9.53 -0.03 14.22
N ARG A 116 8.76 1.06 14.39
CA ARG A 116 7.61 1.42 13.54
C ARG A 116 8.07 1.68 12.11
N LYS A 117 9.03 2.57 11.87
CA LYS A 117 9.58 2.87 10.54
C LYS A 117 10.11 1.62 9.82
N MET A 118 10.79 0.72 10.54
CA MET A 118 11.29 -0.55 10.00
C MET A 118 10.17 -1.54 9.64
N ARG A 119 9.03 -1.54 10.34
CA ARG A 119 7.84 -2.34 10.00
C ARG A 119 7.06 -1.74 8.83
N GLN A 120 6.84 -0.43 8.85
CA GLN A 120 6.17 0.32 7.79
C GLN A 120 6.87 0.19 6.43
N SER A 121 8.18 -0.12 6.43
CA SER A 121 8.99 -0.45 5.25
C SER A 121 8.50 -1.66 4.44
N GLY A 122 7.68 -2.53 5.03
CA GLY A 122 7.05 -3.66 4.34
C GLY A 122 8.05 -4.75 3.95
N GLN A 123 8.35 -4.86 2.65
CA GLN A 123 9.24 -5.90 2.09
C GLN A 123 10.68 -5.42 1.84
N GLN A 124 10.93 -4.11 1.73
CA GLN A 124 12.23 -3.54 1.37
C GLN A 124 12.72 -2.55 2.42
N LEU A 125 13.90 -2.82 3.00
CA LEU A 125 14.45 -2.05 4.10
C LEU A 125 15.94 -1.77 3.85
N CYS A 126 16.33 -0.50 3.86
CA CYS A 126 17.71 -0.07 3.70
C CYS A 126 18.23 0.45 5.04
N LEU A 127 19.31 -0.13 5.56
CA LEU A 127 19.91 0.21 6.84
C LEU A 127 21.34 0.69 6.62
N LEU A 128 21.73 1.80 7.26
CA LEU A 128 23.14 2.15 7.44
C LEU A 128 23.53 1.75 8.86
N VAL A 129 24.51 0.87 8.99
CA VAL A 129 25.02 0.37 10.27
C VAL A 129 26.50 0.66 10.42
N LEU A 130 26.94 0.90 11.65
CA LEU A 130 28.35 0.97 12.04
C LEU A 130 28.68 -0.23 12.92
N ASP A 131 29.93 -0.69 12.86
CA ASP A 131 30.45 -1.70 13.78
C ASP A 131 30.28 -1.29 15.26
N GLY A 132 30.01 -2.29 16.12
CA GLY A 132 29.69 -2.07 17.54
C GLY A 132 30.84 -1.48 18.36
N GLU A 133 32.09 -1.88 18.11
CA GLU A 133 33.26 -1.34 18.80
C GLU A 133 33.62 0.04 18.26
N GLN A 134 33.58 0.22 16.93
CA GLN A 134 33.89 1.50 16.30
C GLN A 134 32.88 2.59 16.68
N TYR A 135 31.60 2.26 16.85
CA TYR A 135 30.60 3.18 17.38
C TYR A 135 30.93 3.62 18.81
N GLU A 136 31.36 2.70 19.69
CA GLU A 136 31.70 3.02 21.07
C GLU A 136 33.00 3.85 21.16
N GLN A 137 33.95 3.63 20.24
CA GLN A 137 35.10 4.51 20.03
C GLN A 137 34.70 5.90 19.49
N ALA A 138 33.73 5.99 18.57
CA ALA A 138 33.24 7.26 18.04
C ALA A 138 32.50 8.08 19.11
N VAL A 139 31.61 7.46 19.87
CA VAL A 139 30.87 8.09 20.98
C VAL A 139 31.81 8.56 22.10
N SER A 140 32.76 7.71 22.52
CA SER A 140 33.73 8.10 23.57
C SER A 140 34.70 9.21 23.15
N ARG A 141 34.88 9.43 21.84
CA ARG A 141 35.61 10.56 21.25
C ARG A 141 34.72 11.79 20.97
N GLY A 142 33.41 11.72 21.22
CA GLY A 142 32.47 12.80 20.92
C GLY A 142 32.28 13.10 19.42
N GLN A 143 32.48 12.11 18.55
CA GLN A 143 32.35 12.29 17.10
C GLN A 143 30.89 12.46 16.67
N ASP A 144 30.64 13.36 15.70
CA ASP A 144 29.32 13.53 15.10
C ASP A 144 28.98 12.34 14.17
N LEU A 145 28.26 11.37 14.73
CA LEU A 145 27.73 10.20 14.01
C LEU A 145 26.72 10.58 12.90
N ARG A 146 26.06 11.74 13.00
CA ARG A 146 25.12 12.23 11.98
C ARG A 146 25.87 12.86 10.81
N GLY A 147 26.90 13.65 11.10
CA GLY A 147 27.89 14.15 10.15
C GLY A 147 28.60 13.02 9.42
N LEU A 148 29.02 11.97 10.13
CA LEU A 148 29.60 10.75 9.56
C LEU A 148 28.64 10.05 8.58
N ALA A 149 27.38 9.82 8.98
CA ALA A 149 26.36 9.20 8.13
C ALA A 149 26.03 10.04 6.87
N ARG A 150 26.14 11.38 6.97
CA ARG A 150 26.02 12.30 5.83
C ARG A 150 27.25 12.24 4.92
N ALA A 151 28.46 12.30 5.47
CA ALA A 151 29.71 12.26 4.72
C ALA A 151 29.83 10.99 3.86
N HIS A 152 29.40 9.85 4.39
CA HIS A 152 29.33 8.57 3.67
C HIS A 152 28.46 8.62 2.40
N LYS A 153 27.46 9.51 2.34
CA LYS A 153 26.58 9.70 1.17
C LYS A 153 27.11 10.74 0.19
N GLY A 154 28.05 11.59 0.60
CA GLY A 154 28.39 12.83 -0.11
C GLY A 154 27.34 13.93 0.06
N GLU A 155 27.77 15.18 -0.12
CA GLU A 155 26.93 16.38 0.03
C GLU A 155 26.01 16.62 -1.18
N GLY A 156 25.00 17.51 -1.01
CA GLY A 156 24.12 17.98 -2.10
C GLY A 156 23.08 16.99 -2.65
N ARG A 157 23.24 15.69 -2.35
CA ARG A 157 22.35 14.59 -2.75
C ARG A 157 20.88 14.84 -2.40
N LYS A 158 20.00 14.76 -3.40
CA LYS A 158 18.54 14.83 -3.24
C LYS A 158 17.94 13.43 -3.09
N PRO A 159 16.79 13.28 -2.40
CA PRO A 159 16.05 12.02 -2.40
C PRO A 159 15.36 11.77 -3.75
N PRO A 160 15.11 10.51 -4.13
CA PRO A 160 14.23 10.20 -5.24
C PRO A 160 12.80 10.66 -4.95
N ARG A 161 11.99 10.79 -6.00
CA ARG A 161 10.59 11.20 -5.94
C ARG A 161 9.72 10.06 -6.49
N LEU A 162 8.71 9.68 -5.74
CA LEU A 162 7.70 8.70 -6.16
C LEU A 162 6.48 9.48 -6.65
N CYS A 163 6.41 9.70 -7.96
CA CYS A 163 5.39 10.51 -8.61
C CYS A 163 4.28 9.60 -9.17
N HIS A 164 3.03 9.88 -8.82
CA HIS A 164 1.89 9.35 -9.57
C HIS A 164 1.43 10.38 -10.59
N ILE A 165 1.17 9.96 -11.82
CA ILE A 165 0.85 10.85 -12.93
C ILE A 165 -0.49 10.41 -13.50
N THR A 166 -1.53 11.23 -13.29
CA THR A 166 -2.84 11.04 -13.94
C THR A 166 -2.85 11.73 -15.30
N LYS A 167 -3.25 11.01 -16.34
CA LYS A 167 -3.27 11.46 -17.74
C LYS A 167 -4.31 12.56 -17.95
N ASP A 168 -3.85 13.71 -18.45
CA ASP A 168 -4.73 14.82 -18.84
C ASP A 168 -5.24 14.66 -20.30
N ARG A 169 -6.18 15.52 -20.71
CA ARG A 169 -6.81 15.48 -22.05
C ARG A 169 -6.02 16.17 -23.19
N ALA A 170 -4.89 16.83 -22.89
CA ALA A 170 -4.19 17.73 -23.82
C ALA A 170 -2.71 17.34 -24.05
N SER A 171 -1.96 17.05 -22.99
CA SER A 171 -0.60 16.50 -23.00
C SER A 171 -0.56 14.97 -22.78
N GLY A 172 -1.68 14.37 -22.37
CA GLY A 172 -1.72 12.98 -21.95
C GLY A 172 -1.00 12.82 -20.61
N LEU A 173 -0.02 11.91 -20.55
CA LEU A 173 0.86 11.80 -19.39
C LEU A 173 1.92 12.92 -19.32
N GLY A 174 2.10 13.72 -20.40
CA GLY A 174 3.07 14.81 -20.43
C GLY A 174 4.55 14.40 -20.30
N ILE A 175 4.88 13.11 -20.46
CA ILE A 175 6.20 12.52 -20.21
C ILE A 175 6.67 11.64 -21.37
N ASN A 176 7.97 11.67 -21.65
CA ASN A 176 8.64 10.81 -22.61
C ASN A 176 10.02 10.37 -22.10
N PHE A 177 10.36 9.10 -22.30
CA PHE A 177 11.60 8.49 -21.82
C PHE A 177 12.58 8.27 -22.97
N THR A 178 13.77 8.86 -22.90
CA THR A 178 14.84 8.67 -23.89
C THR A 178 15.96 7.79 -23.33
N PRO A 179 16.36 6.70 -23.99
CA PRO A 179 17.43 5.82 -23.51
C PRO A 179 18.77 6.56 -23.53
N VAL A 180 19.58 6.38 -22.48
CA VAL A 180 20.88 7.05 -22.38
C VAL A 180 21.93 6.29 -23.19
N LYS A 181 22.75 7.01 -23.98
CA LYS A 181 23.74 6.39 -24.87
C LYS A 181 24.81 5.65 -24.05
N GLY A 182 24.92 4.34 -24.26
CA GLY A 182 25.88 3.46 -23.60
C GLY A 182 25.38 2.83 -22.29
N GLU A 183 24.31 3.34 -21.69
CA GLU A 183 23.80 2.89 -20.40
C GLU A 183 22.53 2.02 -20.58
N LYS A 184 22.68 0.69 -20.58
CA LYS A 184 21.54 -0.23 -20.63
C LYS A 184 20.64 -0.03 -19.39
N GLY A 185 19.33 0.09 -19.60
CA GLY A 185 18.35 0.25 -18.51
C GLY A 185 18.26 1.66 -17.94
N CYS A 186 19.10 2.60 -18.40
CA CYS A 186 19.02 4.00 -17.99
C CYS A 186 18.21 4.81 -19.00
N PHE A 187 17.20 5.53 -18.51
CA PHE A 187 16.33 6.38 -19.33
C PHE A 187 16.23 7.76 -18.71
N SER A 188 16.53 8.79 -19.50
CA SER A 188 16.33 10.18 -19.09
C SER A 188 14.89 10.62 -19.35
N VAL A 189 14.36 11.44 -18.47
CA VAL A 189 13.01 12.00 -18.55
C VAL A 189 13.01 13.32 -19.33
N SER A 190 12.11 13.39 -20.30
CA SER A 190 11.71 14.61 -21.01
C SER A 190 10.23 14.88 -20.76
N LEU A 191 9.86 16.16 -20.61
CA LEU A 191 8.53 16.60 -20.18
C LEU A 191 7.91 17.54 -21.22
N VAL A 192 6.59 17.50 -21.30
CA VAL A 192 5.76 18.52 -21.97
C VAL A 192 5.50 19.64 -20.96
N PRO A 193 5.89 20.90 -21.24
CA PRO A 193 5.67 22.01 -20.31
C PRO A 193 4.19 22.19 -19.96
N GLY A 194 3.88 22.32 -18.67
CA GLY A 194 2.53 22.37 -18.12
C GLY A 194 1.75 21.05 -18.19
N GLY A 195 2.38 19.95 -18.62
CA GLY A 195 1.76 18.62 -18.71
C GLY A 195 1.61 17.92 -17.36
N ALA A 196 0.85 16.82 -17.35
CA ALA A 196 0.55 16.05 -16.14
C ALA A 196 1.78 15.66 -15.30
N ALA A 197 2.85 15.14 -15.93
CA ALA A 197 4.05 14.72 -15.21
C ALA A 197 4.81 15.85 -14.49
N GLU A 198 4.82 17.06 -15.06
CA GLU A 198 5.47 18.22 -14.42
C GLU A 198 4.68 18.67 -13.18
N LYS A 199 3.34 18.63 -13.26
CA LYS A 199 2.44 18.87 -12.11
C LYS A 199 2.59 17.81 -11.01
N ALA A 200 2.84 16.56 -11.39
CA ALA A 200 3.15 15.46 -10.49
C ALA A 200 4.57 15.49 -9.89
N GLY A 201 5.33 16.57 -10.04
CA GLY A 201 6.65 16.76 -9.42
C GLY A 201 7.82 16.04 -10.11
N VAL A 202 7.64 15.57 -11.35
CA VAL A 202 8.75 15.04 -12.16
C VAL A 202 9.54 16.21 -12.74
N CYS A 203 10.88 16.12 -12.71
CA CYS A 203 11.75 17.21 -13.18
C CYS A 203 12.39 16.88 -14.54
N LYS A 204 12.64 17.92 -15.34
CA LYS A 204 13.37 17.80 -16.62
C LYS A 204 14.82 17.39 -16.35
N GLY A 205 15.27 16.30 -17.00
CA GLY A 205 16.62 15.77 -16.80
C GLY A 205 16.72 14.67 -15.74
N ASP A 206 15.61 14.29 -15.12
CA ASP A 206 15.55 13.13 -14.23
C ASP A 206 15.93 11.82 -14.94
N ARG A 207 16.25 10.80 -14.14
CA ARG A 207 16.40 9.40 -14.51
C ARG A 207 15.21 8.60 -14.00
N LEU A 208 14.68 7.72 -14.83
CA LEU A 208 13.65 6.75 -14.44
C LEU A 208 14.32 5.50 -13.83
N VAL A 209 13.88 5.10 -12.63
CA VAL A 209 14.49 3.99 -11.86
C VAL A 209 13.53 2.81 -11.68
N TRP A 210 12.25 3.08 -11.44
CA TRP A 210 11.22 2.08 -11.18
C TRP A 210 9.86 2.61 -11.69
N MET A 211 8.97 1.70 -12.08
CA MET A 211 7.68 2.02 -12.72
C MET A 211 6.68 0.90 -12.48
N ASN A 212 5.51 1.23 -11.90
CA ASN A 212 4.41 0.30 -11.62
C ASN A 212 4.87 -1.07 -11.07
N GLY A 213 5.60 -1.06 -9.95
CA GLY A 213 6.09 -2.27 -9.27
C GLY A 213 7.45 -2.80 -9.75
N ALA A 214 7.88 -2.49 -10.98
CA ALA A 214 9.10 -3.06 -11.57
C ALA A 214 10.29 -2.08 -11.61
N THR A 215 11.50 -2.58 -11.35
CA THR A 215 12.77 -1.85 -11.57
C THR A 215 13.10 -1.75 -13.06
N VAL A 216 13.67 -0.61 -13.47
CA VAL A 216 13.86 -0.27 -14.89
C VAL A 216 15.25 -0.64 -15.44
N CYS A 217 16.24 -0.86 -14.56
CA CYS A 217 17.61 -1.27 -14.89
C CYS A 217 17.71 -2.50 -15.81
N ASP A 218 16.77 -3.45 -15.68
CA ASP A 218 16.76 -4.69 -16.46
C ASP A 218 15.95 -4.59 -17.77
N LEU A 219 15.20 -3.50 -17.95
CA LEU A 219 14.27 -3.33 -19.05
C LEU A 219 14.95 -2.87 -20.35
N THR A 220 14.55 -3.48 -21.47
CA THR A 220 14.82 -2.92 -22.80
C THR A 220 13.90 -1.75 -23.09
N HIS A 221 14.31 -0.86 -24.00
CA HIS A 221 13.43 0.21 -24.51
C HIS A 221 12.08 -0.32 -25.03
N SER A 222 12.06 -1.51 -25.64
CA SER A 222 10.84 -2.19 -26.10
C SER A 222 10.01 -2.82 -24.98
N ALA A 223 10.61 -3.19 -23.84
CA ALA A 223 9.87 -3.56 -22.63
C ALA A 223 9.22 -2.33 -21.99
N LEU A 224 10.00 -1.25 -21.77
CA LEU A 224 9.51 0.02 -21.24
C LEU A 224 8.36 0.59 -22.10
N SER A 225 8.53 0.60 -23.43
CA SER A 225 7.49 1.03 -24.38
C SER A 225 6.22 0.19 -24.31
N ARG A 226 6.32 -1.13 -24.06
CA ARG A 226 5.14 -1.99 -23.88
C ARG A 226 4.46 -1.75 -22.53
N MET A 227 5.22 -1.46 -21.47
CA MET A 227 4.64 -1.10 -20.16
C MET A 227 3.93 0.25 -20.23
N MET A 228 4.53 1.27 -20.86
CA MET A 228 3.88 2.57 -21.11
C MET A 228 2.57 2.42 -21.90
N LYS A 229 2.53 1.53 -22.91
CA LYS A 229 1.29 1.21 -23.65
C LYS A 229 0.26 0.37 -22.87
N LYS A 230 0.65 -0.24 -21.74
CA LYS A 230 -0.24 -0.94 -20.81
C LYS A 230 -0.73 -0.04 -19.66
N CYS A 231 -0.08 1.09 -19.43
CA CYS A 231 -0.58 2.10 -18.51
C CYS A 231 -1.82 2.73 -19.14
N GLY A 232 -2.92 2.78 -18.38
CA GLY A 232 -4.19 3.34 -18.84
C GLY A 232 -4.19 4.87 -18.74
N ASP A 233 -5.01 5.38 -17.85
CA ASP A 233 -5.11 6.83 -17.59
C ASP A 233 -4.26 7.29 -16.39
N HIS A 234 -3.40 6.42 -15.84
CA HIS A 234 -2.43 6.79 -14.81
C HIS A 234 -1.17 5.88 -14.82
N ILE A 235 -0.11 6.35 -14.15
CA ILE A 235 1.15 5.62 -13.93
C ILE A 235 1.84 6.10 -12.65
N THR A 236 2.54 5.22 -11.93
CA THR A 236 3.38 5.60 -10.78
C THR A 236 4.84 5.28 -11.07
N ILE A 237 5.71 6.29 -10.97
CA ILE A 237 7.15 6.19 -11.30
C ILE A 237 8.05 6.68 -10.17
N LEU A 238 9.22 6.05 -10.07
CA LEU A 238 10.32 6.51 -9.21
C LEU A 238 11.35 7.21 -10.08
N VAL A 239 11.59 8.49 -9.80
CA VAL A 239 12.53 9.35 -10.51
C VAL A 239 13.55 9.97 -9.57
N ILE A 240 14.71 10.33 -10.10
CA ILE A 240 15.79 11.02 -9.37
C ILE A 240 16.53 11.93 -10.35
N ASP A 241 17.13 13.03 -9.90
CA ASP A 241 17.97 13.86 -10.77
C ASP A 241 19.26 13.13 -11.19
N GLY A 242 19.74 13.38 -12.42
CA GLY A 242 20.92 12.73 -13.00
C GLY A 242 22.28 13.11 -12.40
N GLU A 243 22.31 13.89 -11.32
CA GLU A 243 23.49 14.16 -10.50
C GLU A 243 23.45 13.31 -9.23
N SER A 244 22.33 13.32 -8.50
CA SER A 244 22.12 12.42 -7.36
C SER A 244 22.16 10.94 -7.79
N GLU A 245 21.62 10.57 -8.95
CA GLU A 245 21.72 9.18 -9.47
C GLU A 245 23.18 8.70 -9.51
N LYS A 246 24.08 9.51 -10.08
CA LYS A 246 25.51 9.18 -10.17
C LYS A 246 26.15 9.07 -8.78
N ASN A 247 25.78 9.94 -7.84
CA ASN A 247 26.22 9.86 -6.45
C ASN A 247 25.76 8.54 -5.78
N TYR A 248 24.48 8.16 -5.94
CA TYR A 248 23.96 6.89 -5.45
C TYR A 248 24.75 5.71 -6.05
N THR A 249 24.92 5.69 -7.37
CA THR A 249 25.65 4.65 -8.12
C THR A 249 27.12 4.57 -7.71
N GLN A 250 27.82 5.69 -7.53
CA GLN A 250 29.21 5.75 -7.04
C GLN A 250 29.35 5.19 -5.62
N GLN A 251 28.46 5.55 -4.71
CA GLN A 251 28.44 5.05 -3.33
C GLN A 251 27.79 3.66 -3.19
N ARG A 252 27.42 3.00 -4.31
CA ARG A 252 26.71 1.70 -4.34
C ARG A 252 25.41 1.68 -3.54
N MET A 253 24.78 2.84 -3.36
CA MET A 253 23.52 3.02 -2.64
C MET A 253 22.34 2.65 -3.55
N PRO A 254 21.34 1.87 -3.10
CA PRO A 254 20.16 1.58 -3.88
C PRO A 254 19.26 2.82 -3.94
N ILE A 255 18.49 2.94 -5.02
CA ILE A 255 17.40 3.91 -5.13
C ILE A 255 16.10 3.12 -4.97
N LEU A 256 15.46 3.23 -3.80
CA LEU A 256 14.25 2.47 -3.44
C LEU A 256 13.03 3.39 -3.27
N PRO A 257 11.80 2.92 -3.57
CA PRO A 257 10.58 3.66 -3.27
C PRO A 257 10.42 4.01 -1.78
N THR A 258 10.98 3.20 -0.88
CA THR A 258 10.94 3.42 0.58
C THR A 258 11.83 4.57 1.06
N MET A 259 12.68 5.12 0.17
CA MET A 259 13.56 6.28 0.42
C MET A 259 13.07 7.54 -0.33
N ALA A 260 11.86 7.51 -0.88
CA ALA A 260 11.37 8.50 -1.83
C ALA A 260 10.36 9.48 -1.24
N VAL A 261 10.41 10.74 -1.69
CA VAL A 261 9.40 11.74 -1.35
C VAL A 261 8.17 11.52 -2.24
N PRO A 262 6.97 11.25 -1.68
CA PRO A 262 5.77 10.98 -2.46
C PRO A 262 5.23 12.26 -3.09
N HIS A 263 4.87 12.22 -4.37
CA HIS A 263 4.26 13.33 -5.11
C HIS A 263 2.99 12.86 -5.82
N ASP A 264 1.89 13.60 -5.66
CA ASP A 264 0.57 13.38 -6.29
C ASP A 264 -0.03 11.96 -6.13
N LEU A 265 0.41 11.20 -5.11
CA LEU A 265 -0.13 9.85 -4.86
C LEU A 265 -1.60 9.94 -4.41
N PRO A 266 -2.54 9.24 -5.07
CA PRO A 266 -3.99 9.50 -4.94
C PRO A 266 -4.61 8.95 -3.63
N TYR A 267 -3.86 8.17 -2.85
CA TYR A 267 -4.34 7.56 -1.62
C TYR A 267 -3.30 7.70 -0.49
N ARG A 268 -3.77 8.12 0.68
CA ARG A 268 -3.01 8.21 1.94
C ARG A 268 -3.59 7.21 2.95
N ALA A 269 -2.74 6.65 3.79
CA ALA A 269 -3.17 6.02 5.03
C ALA A 269 -3.35 7.11 6.09
N ARG A 270 -4.51 7.16 6.75
CA ARG A 270 -4.89 8.21 7.70
C ARG A 270 -5.04 7.65 9.11
N THR A 271 -4.66 8.40 10.13
CA THR A 271 -4.80 7.97 11.52
C THR A 271 -6.01 8.63 12.17
N LEU A 272 -7.01 7.80 12.50
CA LEU A 272 -8.25 8.21 13.14
C LEU A 272 -8.08 8.14 14.67
N HIS A 273 -8.32 9.24 15.38
CA HIS A 273 -8.32 9.26 16.84
C HIS A 273 -9.75 9.18 17.37
N LEU A 274 -10.11 8.06 17.99
CA LEU A 274 -11.46 7.82 18.52
C LEU A 274 -11.46 7.90 20.05
N VAL A 275 -12.43 8.63 20.60
CA VAL A 275 -12.76 8.63 22.04
C VAL A 275 -14.07 7.89 22.25
N SER A 276 -14.09 6.93 23.16
CA SER A 276 -15.21 6.03 23.43
C SER A 276 -16.40 6.81 24.01
N GLY A 277 -17.58 6.63 23.42
CA GLY A 277 -18.85 7.16 23.92
C GLY A 277 -19.57 6.19 24.86
N PRO A 278 -20.81 6.51 25.29
CA PRO A 278 -21.62 5.60 26.11
C PRO A 278 -21.93 4.27 25.42
N GLU A 279 -21.97 4.25 24.08
CA GLU A 279 -22.14 3.04 23.24
C GLU A 279 -20.80 2.49 22.72
N GLY A 280 -19.67 2.89 23.34
CA GLY A 280 -18.34 2.56 22.85
C GLY A 280 -17.93 3.42 21.65
N PHE A 281 -17.13 2.85 20.74
CA PHE A 281 -16.60 3.57 19.57
C PHE A 281 -17.58 3.63 18.37
N GLY A 282 -18.59 2.77 18.30
CA GLY A 282 -19.63 2.76 17.25
C GLY A 282 -19.21 2.20 15.88
N PHE A 283 -18.15 1.37 15.83
CA PHE A 283 -17.74 0.62 14.65
C PHE A 283 -17.74 -0.89 14.90
N LEU A 284 -17.84 -1.67 13.83
CA LEU A 284 -17.62 -3.12 13.81
C LEU A 284 -16.32 -3.44 13.08
N LEU A 285 -15.47 -4.26 13.70
CA LEU A 285 -14.32 -4.86 13.01
C LEU A 285 -14.74 -6.21 12.43
N ARG A 286 -14.65 -6.37 11.11
CA ARG A 286 -14.86 -7.65 10.40
C ARG A 286 -13.55 -8.19 9.87
N GLN A 287 -13.42 -9.51 9.76
CA GLN A 287 -12.39 -10.14 8.93
C GLN A 287 -13.02 -10.51 7.59
N GLU A 288 -12.56 -9.88 6.51
CA GLU A 288 -13.04 -10.12 5.15
C GLU A 288 -11.95 -10.85 4.33
N LYS A 289 -12.35 -11.84 3.52
CA LYS A 289 -11.45 -12.59 2.63
C LYS A 289 -11.55 -12.04 1.23
N VAL A 290 -10.44 -11.57 0.67
CA VAL A 290 -10.37 -11.14 -0.74
C VAL A 290 -10.12 -12.35 -1.66
N PRO A 291 -10.46 -12.27 -2.96
CA PRO A 291 -10.28 -13.38 -3.91
C PRO A 291 -8.85 -13.92 -4.03
N SER A 292 -7.83 -13.15 -3.63
CA SER A 292 -6.43 -13.60 -3.55
C SER A 292 -6.11 -14.49 -2.35
N GLY A 293 -7.11 -14.88 -1.54
CA GLY A 293 -6.95 -15.71 -0.34
C GLY A 293 -6.46 -14.97 0.91
N ARG A 294 -5.96 -13.73 0.77
CA ARG A 294 -5.59 -12.88 1.92
C ARG A 294 -6.82 -12.55 2.76
N THR A 295 -6.62 -12.42 4.07
CA THR A 295 -7.62 -11.82 4.98
C THR A 295 -7.23 -10.39 5.29
N PHE A 296 -8.22 -9.49 5.35
CA PHE A 296 -8.05 -8.13 5.81
C PHE A 296 -9.04 -7.83 6.92
N HIS A 297 -8.64 -6.96 7.84
CA HIS A 297 -9.52 -6.45 8.88
C HIS A 297 -10.16 -5.15 8.39
N VAL A 298 -11.48 -5.18 8.24
CA VAL A 298 -12.29 -4.12 7.64
C VAL A 298 -13.16 -3.49 8.71
N LEU A 299 -13.16 -2.16 8.73
CA LEU A 299 -13.98 -1.36 9.62
C LEU A 299 -15.31 -1.07 8.93
N ARG A 300 -16.41 -1.41 9.61
CA ARG A 300 -17.77 -1.09 9.19
C ARG A 300 -18.41 -0.12 10.17
N ARG A 301 -19.11 0.89 9.67
CA ARG A 301 -19.82 1.86 10.51
C ARG A 301 -21.10 1.21 11.01
N LEU A 302 -21.40 1.35 12.31
CA LEU A 302 -22.67 0.87 12.88
C LEU A 302 -23.65 2.01 13.09
N ASN A 303 -23.25 3.03 13.87
CA ASN A 303 -24.18 4.04 14.37
C ASN A 303 -23.88 5.42 13.76
N ILE A 304 -24.94 6.14 13.41
CA ILE A 304 -24.89 7.58 13.14
C ILE A 304 -24.53 8.32 14.43
N ASP A 305 -23.83 9.45 14.35
CA ASP A 305 -23.31 10.21 15.50
C ASP A 305 -22.38 9.39 16.42
N SER A 306 -21.74 8.34 15.88
CA SER A 306 -20.73 7.56 16.56
C SER A 306 -19.39 8.31 16.73
N ALA A 307 -18.54 7.83 17.63
CA ALA A 307 -17.16 8.30 17.71
C ALA A 307 -16.36 7.98 16.42
N ALA A 308 -16.64 6.84 15.80
CA ALA A 308 -16.10 6.46 14.50
C ALA A 308 -16.49 7.46 13.38
N GLU A 309 -17.78 7.84 13.29
CA GLU A 309 -18.22 8.84 12.31
C GLU A 309 -17.60 10.22 12.59
N ARG A 310 -17.60 10.70 13.84
CA ARG A 310 -16.96 11.97 14.20
C ARG A 310 -15.45 11.99 13.93
N ALA A 311 -14.77 10.85 13.98
CA ALA A 311 -13.36 10.72 13.60
C ALA A 311 -13.13 10.65 12.08
N GLY A 312 -14.18 10.63 11.26
CA GLY A 312 -14.08 10.57 9.79
C GLY A 312 -13.97 9.15 9.21
N MET A 313 -14.25 8.11 9.99
CA MET A 313 -14.21 6.72 9.50
C MET A 313 -15.23 6.49 8.38
N GLN A 314 -14.76 5.93 7.26
CA GLN A 314 -15.60 5.50 6.15
C GLN A 314 -15.92 4.00 6.25
N ASP A 315 -17.09 3.58 5.78
CA ASP A 315 -17.44 2.16 5.76
C ASP A 315 -16.61 1.40 4.72
N GLY A 316 -16.12 0.22 5.09
CA GLY A 316 -15.34 -0.65 4.20
C GLY A 316 -13.84 -0.33 4.15
N GLU A 317 -13.32 0.52 5.04
CA GLU A 317 -11.88 0.77 5.13
C GLU A 317 -11.10 -0.40 5.74
N ARG A 318 -9.90 -0.65 5.23
CA ARG A 318 -8.94 -1.59 5.85
C ARG A 318 -8.25 -0.91 7.04
N LEU A 319 -8.19 -1.61 8.16
CA LEU A 319 -7.33 -1.31 9.30
C LEU A 319 -5.87 -1.72 9.02
N LEU A 320 -4.91 -0.84 9.32
CA LEU A 320 -3.48 -1.02 9.10
C LEU A 320 -2.66 -1.01 10.40
N GLU A 321 -2.94 -0.09 11.32
CA GLU A 321 -2.30 -0.01 12.65
C GLU A 321 -3.34 0.24 13.75
N VAL A 322 -3.10 -0.29 14.95
CA VAL A 322 -3.79 0.11 16.19
C VAL A 322 -2.74 0.68 17.14
N ASN A 323 -2.92 1.92 17.59
CA ASN A 323 -1.99 2.68 18.43
C ASN A 323 -0.54 2.72 17.89
N GLY A 324 -0.39 2.78 16.55
CA GLY A 324 0.90 2.78 15.87
C GLY A 324 1.55 1.40 15.70
N GLU A 325 0.89 0.31 16.14
CA GLU A 325 1.34 -1.06 15.92
C GLU A 325 0.58 -1.71 14.75
N SER A 326 1.31 -2.20 13.74
CA SER A 326 0.74 -2.83 12.55
C SER A 326 -0.08 -4.09 12.88
N VAL A 327 -1.25 -4.22 12.23
CA VAL A 327 -2.14 -5.39 12.37
C VAL A 327 -1.87 -6.50 11.35
N GLU A 328 -0.90 -6.33 10.46
CA GLU A 328 -0.65 -7.24 9.31
C GLU A 328 -0.34 -8.68 9.72
N SER A 329 0.28 -8.90 10.88
CA SER A 329 0.70 -10.22 11.38
C SER A 329 -0.05 -10.67 12.63
N LEU A 330 -1.27 -10.16 12.87
CA LEU A 330 -2.07 -10.45 14.06
C LEU A 330 -3.33 -11.26 13.69
N THR A 331 -3.87 -12.02 14.65
CA THR A 331 -5.20 -12.63 14.51
C THR A 331 -6.31 -11.60 14.74
N HIS A 332 -7.55 -11.95 14.37
CA HIS A 332 -8.71 -11.08 14.61
C HIS A 332 -8.88 -10.75 16.10
N GLU A 333 -8.68 -11.75 16.94
CA GLU A 333 -8.79 -11.71 18.40
C GLU A 333 -7.72 -10.80 19.00
N GLU A 334 -6.46 -10.93 18.58
CA GLU A 334 -5.35 -10.09 19.04
C GLU A 334 -5.55 -8.59 18.70
N ILE A 335 -6.22 -8.29 17.58
CA ILE A 335 -6.57 -6.92 17.18
C ILE A 335 -7.74 -6.40 18.02
N VAL A 336 -8.79 -7.21 18.19
CA VAL A 336 -9.95 -6.88 19.03
C VAL A 336 -9.54 -6.62 20.48
N ASP A 337 -8.66 -7.45 21.03
CA ASP A 337 -8.19 -7.28 22.40
C ASP A 337 -7.23 -6.10 22.54
N ARG A 338 -6.38 -5.80 21.54
CA ARG A 338 -5.59 -4.55 21.53
C ARG A 338 -6.50 -3.30 21.51
N VAL A 339 -7.59 -3.31 20.74
CA VAL A 339 -8.59 -2.22 20.75
C VAL A 339 -9.27 -2.12 22.12
N ARG A 340 -9.68 -3.24 22.74
CA ARG A 340 -10.29 -3.26 24.08
C ARG A 340 -9.35 -2.76 25.17
N LEU A 341 -8.09 -3.18 25.15
CA LEU A 341 -7.04 -2.78 26.09
C LEU A 341 -6.67 -1.29 25.98
N SER A 342 -7.04 -0.63 24.87
CA SER A 342 -6.91 0.82 24.71
C SER A 342 -7.92 1.62 25.57
N GLY A 343 -8.97 0.96 26.08
CA GLY A 343 -9.93 1.55 27.01
C GLY A 343 -10.80 2.63 26.38
N GLN A 344 -10.62 3.89 26.81
CA GLN A 344 -11.46 5.01 26.37
C GLN A 344 -10.95 5.76 25.14
N GLN A 345 -9.71 5.53 24.69
CA GLN A 345 -9.13 6.21 23.53
C GLN A 345 -8.37 5.22 22.67
N VAL A 346 -8.57 5.24 21.36
CA VAL A 346 -7.84 4.36 20.43
C VAL A 346 -7.46 5.13 19.17
N SER A 347 -6.26 4.85 18.66
CA SER A 347 -5.74 5.40 17.41
C SER A 347 -5.76 4.32 16.34
N LEU A 348 -6.49 4.52 15.24
CA LEU A 348 -6.65 3.53 14.17
C LEU A 348 -6.11 4.10 12.86
N THR A 349 -5.02 3.54 12.33
CA THR A 349 -4.54 3.91 10.99
C THR A 349 -5.29 3.10 9.93
N THR A 350 -6.01 3.77 9.03
CA THR A 350 -6.90 3.15 8.03
C THR A 350 -6.52 3.53 6.59
N ILE A 351 -7.03 2.76 5.62
CA ILE A 351 -7.04 3.15 4.20
C ILE A 351 -8.28 2.62 3.48
N THR A 352 -8.72 3.34 2.46
CA THR A 352 -9.80 2.90 1.54
C THR A 352 -9.40 1.64 0.76
N PHE A 353 -10.40 0.88 0.31
CA PHE A 353 -10.18 -0.32 -0.51
C PHE A 353 -9.39 -0.02 -1.79
N GLN A 354 -9.69 1.10 -2.46
CA GLN A 354 -8.99 1.53 -3.67
C GLN A 354 -7.51 1.88 -3.38
N GLY A 355 -7.24 2.49 -2.23
CA GLY A 355 -5.88 2.75 -1.76
C GLY A 355 -5.11 1.48 -1.41
N GLN A 356 -5.76 0.50 -0.79
CA GLN A 356 -5.17 -0.81 -0.55
C GLN A 356 -4.79 -1.51 -1.86
N GLU A 357 -5.70 -1.54 -2.85
CA GLU A 357 -5.42 -2.13 -4.16
C GLU A 357 -4.27 -1.43 -4.87
N PHE A 358 -4.26 -0.09 -4.89
CA PHE A 358 -3.17 0.72 -5.45
C PHE A 358 -1.81 0.34 -4.87
N TYR A 359 -1.65 0.37 -3.54
CA TYR A 359 -0.37 0.02 -2.90
C TYR A 359 0.00 -1.46 -3.08
N THR A 360 -0.99 -2.37 -3.12
CA THR A 360 -0.78 -3.79 -3.42
C THR A 360 -0.19 -4.00 -4.81
N GLN A 361 -0.74 -3.33 -5.83
CA GLN A 361 -0.29 -3.43 -7.22
C GLN A 361 1.12 -2.86 -7.42
N LEU A 362 1.53 -1.89 -6.59
CA LEU A 362 2.89 -1.35 -6.59
C LEU A 362 3.89 -2.20 -5.76
N GLY A 363 3.42 -3.18 -4.98
CA GLY A 363 4.28 -3.93 -4.04
C GLY A 363 4.80 -3.08 -2.88
N LEU A 364 4.03 -2.06 -2.47
CA LEU A 364 4.41 -1.10 -1.44
C LEU A 364 3.48 -1.18 -0.22
N SER A 365 4.01 -0.82 0.95
CA SER A 365 3.21 -0.66 2.17
C SER A 365 2.51 0.72 2.14
N PRO A 366 1.19 0.81 2.38
CA PRO A 366 0.50 2.11 2.48
C PRO A 366 1.06 3.01 3.58
N LEU A 367 1.64 2.40 4.63
CA LEU A 367 2.16 3.11 5.80
C LEU A 367 3.46 3.89 5.51
N LEU A 368 4.16 3.59 4.40
CA LEU A 368 5.32 4.36 3.93
C LEU A 368 5.00 5.84 3.71
N PHE A 369 3.75 6.14 3.37
CA PHE A 369 3.26 7.48 3.04
C PHE A 369 1.97 7.76 3.82
N SER A 370 1.96 7.35 5.09
CA SER A 370 0.92 7.73 6.05
C SER A 370 1.10 9.19 6.48
N GLU A 371 -0.01 9.84 6.83
CA GLU A 371 0.04 11.16 7.46
C GLU A 371 0.35 10.99 8.95
N ASP A 372 1.65 10.97 9.30
CA ASP A 372 2.07 11.24 10.68
C ASP A 372 1.64 12.69 11.00
N GLY A 373 0.64 12.85 11.87
CA GLY A 373 -0.10 14.10 12.13
C GLY A 373 0.68 15.18 12.88
N ALA A 374 1.82 15.61 12.33
CA ALA A 374 2.73 16.60 12.90
C ALA A 374 2.80 17.92 12.11
N ASP A 375 2.34 17.95 10.85
CA ASP A 375 2.35 19.13 9.96
C ASP A 375 0.95 19.42 9.36
N GLU A 376 0.80 20.58 8.72
CA GLU A 376 -0.40 21.03 7.96
C GLU A 376 -1.73 21.23 8.74
N ARG A 377 -1.67 21.94 9.88
CA ARG A 377 -2.84 22.70 10.37
C ARG A 377 -2.98 24.07 9.66
N GLU A 378 -3.12 24.13 8.33
CA GLU A 378 -3.41 25.43 7.68
C GLU A 378 -4.05 25.37 6.27
N LYS A 379 -5.36 25.06 6.18
CA LYS A 379 -6.32 25.77 5.31
C LYS A 379 -7.78 25.39 5.54
N GLU A 380 -8.61 26.41 5.79
CA GLU A 380 -10.06 26.30 5.86
C GLU A 380 -10.72 26.58 4.49
N SER A 381 -11.92 26.03 4.31
CA SER A 381 -13.05 26.58 3.55
C SER A 381 -12.82 27.32 2.22
N SER A 382 -13.41 26.77 1.15
CA SER A 382 -14.43 27.52 0.41
C SER A 382 -15.39 26.56 -0.31
N VAL A 383 -16.70 26.71 -0.06
CA VAL A 383 -17.78 26.01 -0.76
C VAL A 383 -18.57 27.04 -1.55
N SER A 384 -19.15 26.65 -2.69
CA SER A 384 -20.10 27.48 -3.44
C SER A 384 -21.14 26.60 -4.11
N ALA A 385 -22.40 27.03 -4.12
CA ALA A 385 -23.54 26.20 -4.52
C ALA A 385 -24.64 27.02 -5.22
N SER A 386 -25.38 26.35 -6.11
CA SER A 386 -26.62 26.80 -6.75
C SER A 386 -27.37 25.53 -7.21
N ALA A 387 -28.55 25.16 -6.70
CA ALA A 387 -29.87 25.83 -6.81
C ALA A 387 -30.61 25.43 -8.11
N ALA A 388 -31.94 25.24 -8.03
CA ALA A 388 -32.75 24.51 -9.04
C ALA A 388 -34.22 24.97 -9.07
N GLU A 389 -34.94 24.69 -10.18
CA GLU A 389 -36.38 24.95 -10.47
C GLU A 389 -36.81 24.09 -11.71
N GLN A 390 -38.08 23.92 -12.12
CA GLN A 390 -39.31 23.45 -11.43
C GLN A 390 -40.45 23.12 -12.47
N SER A 391 -41.70 22.82 -12.03
CA SER A 391 -42.96 22.50 -12.79
C SER A 391 -43.13 21.05 -13.30
N THR A 392 -44.25 20.28 -13.19
CA THR A 392 -45.75 20.40 -13.27
C THR A 392 -46.30 20.48 -14.72
N GLN A 393 -47.40 19.81 -15.14
CA GLN A 393 -48.54 19.15 -14.45
C GLN A 393 -49.30 18.12 -15.37
N LYS A 394 -50.18 17.27 -14.77
CA LYS A 394 -51.46 16.59 -15.20
C LYS A 394 -51.98 16.69 -16.69
N GLU A 395 -52.84 15.80 -17.25
CA GLU A 395 -53.66 14.67 -16.73
C GLU A 395 -54.13 13.62 -17.79
N ALA A 396 -54.30 12.36 -17.35
CA ALA A 396 -55.15 11.24 -17.80
C ALA A 396 -55.86 11.14 -19.19
N ASP A 397 -55.57 10.04 -19.93
CA ASP A 397 -56.53 8.93 -20.12
C ASP A 397 -55.78 7.58 -20.30
N GLY A 398 -56.31 6.39 -19.99
CA GLY A 398 -57.18 5.57 -20.84
C GLY A 398 -56.65 4.12 -20.96
N SER A 399 -55.35 3.93 -20.74
CA SER A 399 -54.66 2.63 -20.63
C SER A 399 -53.88 2.51 -19.31
N CYS A 400 -53.47 1.28 -18.96
CA CYS A 400 -52.70 0.83 -17.78
C CYS A 400 -52.17 1.95 -16.85
N LYS A 401 -53.06 2.52 -16.02
CA LYS A 401 -52.78 3.77 -15.29
C LYS A 401 -51.81 3.50 -14.13
N THR A 402 -50.57 3.95 -14.27
CA THR A 402 -49.67 4.13 -13.11
C THR A 402 -50.32 5.13 -12.14
N ARG A 403 -50.25 4.84 -10.84
CA ARG A 403 -50.66 5.77 -9.78
C ARG A 403 -49.43 6.51 -9.29
N HIS A 404 -49.57 7.82 -9.10
CA HIS A 404 -48.53 8.67 -8.52
C HIS A 404 -48.96 9.06 -7.11
N CYS A 405 -48.19 8.64 -6.12
CA CYS A 405 -48.49 8.78 -4.69
C CYS A 405 -47.44 9.68 -4.05
N SER A 406 -47.85 10.88 -3.65
CA SER A 406 -47.00 11.84 -2.93
C SER A 406 -47.27 11.74 -1.43
N LEU A 407 -46.24 11.46 -0.64
CA LEU A 407 -46.33 11.16 0.78
C LEU A 407 -45.48 12.14 1.61
N GLN A 408 -45.96 12.47 2.80
CA GLN A 408 -45.20 13.23 3.79
C GLN A 408 -44.89 12.34 5.00
N LYS A 409 -43.66 12.45 5.53
CA LYS A 409 -43.17 11.60 6.62
C LYS A 409 -43.87 11.97 7.93
N GLY A 410 -44.63 11.03 8.49
CA GLY A 410 -45.22 11.14 9.81
C GLY A 410 -44.20 10.89 10.93
N PRO A 411 -44.61 10.99 12.21
CA PRO A 411 -43.73 10.77 13.36
C PRO A 411 -43.18 9.33 13.46
N LEU A 412 -43.80 8.37 12.76
CA LEU A 412 -43.38 6.97 12.66
C LEU A 412 -42.94 6.60 11.22
N GLY A 413 -42.45 7.58 10.45
CA GLY A 413 -42.05 7.39 9.05
C GLY A 413 -43.21 7.52 8.07
N PHE A 414 -43.10 6.91 6.88
CA PHE A 414 -44.11 6.99 5.82
C PHE A 414 -45.25 5.96 5.96
N GLY A 415 -45.16 4.99 6.88
CA GLY A 415 -46.25 4.06 7.20
C GLY A 415 -46.52 2.99 6.13
N PHE A 416 -45.49 2.55 5.41
CA PHE A 416 -45.54 1.38 4.52
C PHE A 416 -44.16 0.69 4.50
N ASN A 417 -44.14 -0.60 4.18
CA ASN A 417 -42.92 -1.39 4.00
C ASN A 417 -42.75 -1.76 2.52
N LEU A 418 -41.50 -1.92 2.08
CA LEU A 418 -41.12 -2.44 0.77
C LEU A 418 -40.48 -3.81 0.91
N ASP A 419 -40.70 -4.68 -0.07
CA ASP A 419 -40.08 -6.00 -0.16
C ASP A 419 -39.77 -6.33 -1.65
N CYS A 420 -38.95 -7.35 -1.90
CA CYS A 420 -38.53 -7.77 -3.23
C CYS A 420 -38.85 -9.24 -3.47
N SER A 421 -39.56 -9.56 -4.56
CA SER A 421 -40.05 -10.93 -4.76
C SER A 421 -38.96 -11.86 -5.31
N SER A 422 -38.67 -12.96 -4.61
CA SER A 422 -37.71 -14.00 -5.04
C SER A 422 -38.16 -14.82 -6.27
N GLN A 423 -39.25 -14.41 -6.92
CA GLN A 423 -39.88 -15.07 -8.08
C GLN A 423 -40.15 -14.09 -9.25
N GLY A 424 -39.71 -12.83 -9.17
CA GLY A 424 -39.89 -11.87 -10.27
C GLY A 424 -39.27 -10.49 -10.00
N PRO A 425 -38.80 -9.79 -11.05
CA PRO A 425 -38.14 -8.50 -10.90
C PRO A 425 -39.13 -7.40 -10.52
N GLY A 426 -38.98 -6.84 -9.32
CA GLY A 426 -39.72 -5.66 -8.87
C GLY A 426 -39.77 -5.54 -7.34
N THR A 427 -39.51 -4.34 -6.83
CA THR A 427 -39.82 -3.97 -5.45
C THR A 427 -41.31 -3.64 -5.34
N PHE A 428 -41.98 -4.12 -4.30
CA PHE A 428 -43.42 -3.92 -4.10
C PHE A 428 -43.74 -3.50 -2.66
N VAL A 429 -44.89 -2.83 -2.48
CA VAL A 429 -45.42 -2.47 -1.16
C VAL A 429 -45.96 -3.73 -0.50
N SER A 430 -45.31 -4.17 0.57
CA SER A 430 -45.56 -5.47 1.20
C SER A 430 -46.43 -5.42 2.46
N GLN A 431 -46.50 -4.23 3.08
CA GLN A 431 -47.39 -3.93 4.21
C GLN A 431 -47.71 -2.43 4.22
N LEU A 432 -48.95 -2.08 4.61
CA LEU A 432 -49.40 -0.70 4.81
C LEU A 432 -49.93 -0.51 6.24
N ALA A 433 -49.46 0.54 6.92
CA ALA A 433 -49.96 0.91 8.23
C ALA A 433 -51.35 1.55 8.09
N PHE A 434 -52.34 0.98 8.78
CA PHE A 434 -53.73 1.48 8.74
C PHE A 434 -53.82 2.91 9.29
N GLY A 435 -54.38 3.84 8.51
CA GLY A 435 -54.40 5.27 8.81
C GLY A 435 -53.05 6.00 8.63
N GLY A 436 -52.01 5.33 8.11
CA GLY A 436 -50.70 5.92 7.87
C GLY A 436 -50.64 6.81 6.62
N PRO A 437 -49.53 7.56 6.42
CA PRO A 437 -49.32 8.36 5.22
C PRO A 437 -49.38 7.52 3.93
N GLY A 438 -48.85 6.30 3.95
CA GLY A 438 -48.92 5.31 2.86
C GLY A 438 -50.34 5.12 2.32
N GLN A 439 -51.26 4.71 3.20
CA GLN A 439 -52.66 4.48 2.82
C GLN A 439 -53.37 5.80 2.45
N SER A 440 -53.05 6.90 3.14
CA SER A 440 -53.63 8.22 2.90
C SER A 440 -53.25 8.81 1.52
N ALA A 441 -52.07 8.44 0.99
CA ALA A 441 -51.60 8.80 -0.34
C ALA A 441 -52.08 7.85 -1.46
N GLY A 442 -52.90 6.84 -1.13
CA GLY A 442 -53.49 5.93 -2.12
C GLY A 442 -52.59 4.77 -2.58
N LEU A 443 -51.58 4.39 -1.79
CA LEU A 443 -50.89 3.10 -1.96
C LEU A 443 -51.82 1.94 -1.57
N LEU A 444 -51.71 0.82 -2.29
CA LEU A 444 -52.37 -0.43 -1.99
C LEU A 444 -51.35 -1.55 -1.75
N ASP A 445 -51.78 -2.59 -1.04
CA ASP A 445 -50.93 -3.74 -0.73
C ASP A 445 -50.67 -4.56 -1.99
N GLY A 446 -49.40 -4.93 -2.23
CA GLY A 446 -48.97 -5.60 -3.47
C GLY A 446 -48.73 -4.68 -4.66
N ASP A 447 -48.80 -3.35 -4.51
CA ASP A 447 -48.42 -2.38 -5.56
C ASP A 447 -46.92 -2.47 -5.89
N VAL A 448 -46.59 -2.58 -7.18
CA VAL A 448 -45.19 -2.59 -7.67
C VAL A 448 -44.69 -1.16 -7.78
N VAL A 449 -43.52 -0.87 -7.20
CA VAL A 449 -42.89 0.45 -7.26
C VAL A 449 -42.05 0.55 -8.54
N MET A 450 -42.42 1.48 -9.42
CA MET A 450 -41.74 1.75 -10.68
C MET A 450 -40.69 2.85 -10.50
N GLU A 451 -41.04 3.92 -9.77
CA GLU A 451 -40.13 5.04 -9.49
C GLU A 451 -40.19 5.51 -8.03
N VAL A 452 -39.04 6.00 -7.54
CA VAL A 452 -38.88 6.70 -6.27
C VAL A 452 -38.22 8.06 -6.52
N ASN A 453 -38.88 9.13 -6.12
CA ASN A 453 -38.42 10.52 -6.23
C ASN A 453 -37.96 10.92 -7.65
N GLY A 454 -38.66 10.43 -8.68
CA GLY A 454 -38.34 10.68 -10.09
C GLY A 454 -37.14 9.88 -10.62
N GLN A 455 -36.74 8.81 -9.92
CA GLN A 455 -35.83 7.81 -10.45
C GLN A 455 -36.54 6.47 -10.59
N ASN A 456 -36.49 5.88 -11.78
CA ASN A 456 -36.89 4.49 -11.99
C ASN A 456 -36.07 3.55 -11.07
N VAL A 457 -36.74 2.54 -10.50
CA VAL A 457 -36.18 1.54 -9.57
C VAL A 457 -36.37 0.09 -10.03
N GLU A 458 -36.89 -0.14 -11.23
CA GLU A 458 -37.01 -1.48 -11.81
C GLU A 458 -35.62 -2.12 -11.94
N GLY A 459 -35.42 -3.28 -11.31
CA GLY A 459 -34.16 -4.02 -11.35
C GLY A 459 -33.03 -3.46 -10.45
N LYS A 460 -33.28 -2.44 -9.62
CA LYS A 460 -32.36 -2.05 -8.53
C LYS A 460 -32.48 -2.99 -7.34
N HIS A 461 -31.45 -3.03 -6.49
CA HIS A 461 -31.51 -3.77 -5.22
C HIS A 461 -32.40 -3.05 -4.21
N LEU A 462 -33.01 -3.78 -3.26
CA LEU A 462 -33.95 -3.21 -2.30
C LEU A 462 -33.29 -2.10 -1.45
N GLU A 463 -32.02 -2.28 -1.15
CA GLU A 463 -31.14 -1.34 -0.46
C GLU A 463 -30.99 -0.01 -1.23
N ASP A 464 -30.85 -0.04 -2.56
CA ASP A 464 -30.82 1.17 -3.39
C ASP A 464 -32.17 1.90 -3.38
N VAL A 465 -33.27 1.14 -3.41
CA VAL A 465 -34.63 1.70 -3.35
C VAL A 465 -34.87 2.35 -1.99
N MET A 466 -34.44 1.71 -0.90
CA MET A 466 -34.49 2.27 0.45
C MET A 466 -33.64 3.53 0.59
N MET A 467 -32.41 3.57 0.06
CA MET A 467 -31.60 4.79 0.03
C MET A 467 -32.29 5.94 -0.73
N LEU A 468 -33.01 5.65 -1.83
CA LEU A 468 -33.77 6.66 -2.57
C LEU A 468 -35.02 7.14 -1.83
N VAL A 469 -35.65 6.30 -1.00
CA VAL A 469 -36.73 6.68 -0.08
C VAL A 469 -36.20 7.58 1.04
N GLU A 470 -35.10 7.19 1.69
CA GLU A 470 -34.50 7.95 2.79
C GLU A 470 -33.94 9.31 2.35
N LYS A 471 -33.35 9.36 1.15
CA LYS A 471 -32.89 10.61 0.52
C LYS A 471 -34.00 11.63 0.26
N GLY A 472 -35.27 11.22 0.23
CA GLY A 472 -36.43 12.14 0.20
C GLY A 472 -36.64 12.92 1.51
N GLY A 473 -36.05 12.46 2.61
CA GLY A 473 -36.09 13.13 3.91
C GLY A 473 -37.49 13.14 4.52
N HIS A 474 -38.24 14.22 4.30
CA HIS A 474 -39.60 14.42 4.81
C HIS A 474 -40.70 14.25 3.75
N PHE A 475 -40.36 14.22 2.47
CA PHE A 475 -41.31 14.05 1.37
C PHE A 475 -40.87 12.88 0.48
N LEU A 476 -41.84 12.18 -0.08
CA LEU A 476 -41.59 11.02 -0.94
C LEU A 476 -42.58 11.03 -2.10
N SER A 477 -42.07 10.80 -3.31
CA SER A 477 -42.85 10.73 -4.53
C SER A 477 -42.69 9.34 -5.14
N LEU A 478 -43.71 8.51 -5.06
CA LEU A 478 -43.72 7.16 -5.64
C LEU A 478 -44.56 7.12 -6.91
N GLN A 479 -44.06 6.43 -7.94
CA GLN A 479 -44.91 5.98 -9.05
C GLN A 479 -45.05 4.46 -8.95
N VAL A 480 -46.30 3.99 -8.85
CA VAL A 480 -46.63 2.59 -8.60
C VAL A 480 -47.60 2.05 -9.65
N MET A 481 -47.59 0.74 -9.85
CA MET A 481 -48.53 0.03 -10.73
C MET A 481 -49.11 -1.19 -10.02
N GLU A 482 -50.39 -1.45 -10.22
CA GLU A 482 -51.01 -2.69 -9.75
C GLU A 482 -50.34 -3.90 -10.41
N LYS A 483 -50.06 -4.95 -9.63
CA LYS A 483 -49.35 -6.16 -10.06
C LYS A 483 -49.94 -6.83 -11.31
N THR A 484 -51.27 -6.75 -11.51
CA THR A 484 -51.95 -7.29 -12.70
C THR A 484 -51.69 -6.47 -13.97
N GLY A 485 -51.39 -5.17 -13.84
CA GLY A 485 -50.98 -4.27 -14.92
C GLY A 485 -49.50 -4.44 -15.26
N TYR A 486 -48.64 -4.51 -14.24
CA TYR A 486 -47.18 -4.68 -14.41
C TYR A 486 -46.84 -5.96 -15.20
N ASN A 487 -47.48 -7.07 -14.86
CA ASN A 487 -47.30 -8.34 -15.58
C ASN A 487 -47.72 -8.28 -17.05
N LYS A 488 -48.78 -7.52 -17.39
CA LYS A 488 -49.20 -7.30 -18.78
C LYS A 488 -48.21 -6.41 -19.54
N LEU A 489 -47.62 -5.42 -18.87
CA LEU A 489 -46.57 -4.58 -19.44
C LEU A 489 -45.38 -5.45 -19.86
N LYS A 490 -44.82 -6.23 -18.93
CA LYS A 490 -43.66 -7.10 -19.20
C LYS A 490 -43.91 -8.17 -20.26
N GLN A 491 -45.13 -8.70 -20.37
CA GLN A 491 -45.51 -9.63 -21.45
C GLN A 491 -45.58 -9.00 -22.84
N THR A 492 -45.61 -7.66 -22.94
CA THR A 492 -45.64 -6.94 -24.23
C THR A 492 -44.23 -6.54 -24.71
N GLU A 493 -43.22 -6.62 -23.83
CA GLU A 493 -41.84 -6.16 -24.12
C GLU A 493 -40.91 -7.25 -24.69
N THR A 494 -41.36 -8.51 -24.80
CA THR A 494 -40.53 -9.63 -25.29
C THR A 494 -40.72 -9.89 -26.79
N PRO A 495 -39.71 -9.64 -27.66
CA PRO A 495 -39.78 -10.02 -29.07
C PRO A 495 -39.64 -11.55 -29.23
N THR A 496 -40.48 -12.14 -30.08
CA THR A 496 -40.30 -13.54 -30.52
C THR A 496 -38.96 -13.69 -31.24
N ARG A 497 -38.16 -14.67 -30.81
CA ARG A 497 -37.05 -15.22 -31.58
C ARG A 497 -37.48 -16.56 -32.14
N ASP A 498 -37.51 -16.67 -33.46
CA ASP A 498 -37.82 -17.94 -34.14
C ASP A 498 -36.78 -19.01 -33.80
N VAL A 499 -37.26 -20.21 -33.54
CA VAL A 499 -36.45 -21.44 -33.50
C VAL A 499 -36.95 -22.31 -34.65
N SER A 500 -36.06 -22.59 -35.60
CA SER A 500 -36.28 -23.55 -36.67
C SER A 500 -35.38 -24.75 -36.46
N ASP A 501 -35.96 -25.96 -36.44
CA ASP A 501 -35.23 -27.20 -36.21
C ASP A 501 -34.16 -27.51 -37.26
N SER A 502 -33.11 -28.20 -36.82
CA SER A 502 -32.62 -29.39 -37.54
C SER A 502 -31.92 -30.32 -36.55
N GLU A 503 -32.50 -31.49 -36.33
CA GLU A 503 -31.91 -32.55 -35.51
C GLU A 503 -30.63 -33.11 -36.16
N GLN A 504 -29.67 -33.54 -35.34
CA GLN A 504 -28.96 -34.79 -35.63
C GLN A 504 -28.35 -35.38 -34.36
N GLU A 505 -28.79 -36.60 -34.01
CA GLU A 505 -28.08 -37.45 -33.07
C GLU A 505 -26.79 -37.94 -33.73
N ASP A 506 -25.71 -38.08 -32.94
CA ASP A 506 -24.76 -39.16 -33.21
C ASP A 506 -24.11 -39.66 -31.91
N LYS A 507 -23.78 -40.95 -31.88
CA LYS A 507 -23.75 -41.73 -30.62
C LYS A 507 -22.53 -42.65 -30.54
N TYR A 508 -21.57 -42.29 -29.69
CA TYR A 508 -20.45 -43.17 -29.33
C TYR A 508 -20.14 -43.19 -27.83
N GLU A 509 -20.39 -44.35 -27.22
CA GLU A 509 -19.66 -44.79 -26.03
C GLU A 509 -18.25 -45.23 -26.43
N ILE A 510 -17.28 -45.11 -25.52
CA ILE A 510 -16.22 -46.12 -25.31
C ILE A 510 -15.63 -45.92 -23.91
N SER A 511 -15.10 -47.00 -23.33
CA SER A 511 -14.83 -47.13 -21.91
C SER A 511 -13.39 -46.77 -21.49
N SER A 512 -13.26 -46.48 -20.18
CA SER A 512 -12.14 -46.88 -19.31
C SER A 512 -10.70 -46.54 -19.71
N LEU A 513 -10.09 -45.62 -18.94
CA LEU A 513 -8.96 -45.94 -18.06
C LEU A 513 -8.85 -44.93 -16.90
#